data_AF-X1RQ19-F1
#
_entry.id   AF-X1RQ19-F1
#
_cell.length_a   1.000
_cell.length_b   1.000
_cell.length_c   1.000
_cell.angle_alpha   90.00
_cell.angle_beta   90.00
_cell.angle_gamma   90.00
#
_symmetry.space_group_name_H-M   'P 1'
#
loop_
_entity.id
_entity.type
_entity.pdbx_description
1 polymer ?
#
loop_
_entity_poly.entity_id
_entity_poly.type
_entity_poly.pdbx_seq_one_letter_code
_entity_poly.pdbx_strand_id
1 'polypeptide(L)'
;FYDSTPVPWAAGSGFSSFRGWIFDKVGYFDEELGIGKRSSGEDPDMYYRLLKADYKIVYDPASIIYHDHLPTLEAISKLAYQYGTNKLVFYKKYRRDAYMLVCLLGSLSITFFSFLKTLLTGNRKLRRIIQSEIKGILTFRPRE
;
A
#
# COMPACT_ATOMS: atom_id res chain seq x y z
N PHE A 1 20.25 7.15 5.82
CA PHE A 1 18.87 6.78 6.23
C PHE A 1 17.91 6.65 5.04
N TYR A 2 17.93 7.52 4.03
CA TYR A 2 17.03 7.39 2.86
C TYR A 2 17.48 6.37 1.80
N ASP A 3 18.77 6.00 1.75
CA ASP A 3 19.31 5.12 0.72
C ASP A 3 18.88 3.64 0.83
N SER A 4 18.26 3.23 1.94
CA SER A 4 18.00 1.81 2.26
C SER A 4 16.52 1.46 2.47
N THR A 5 15.62 2.44 2.49
CA THR A 5 14.18 2.20 2.73
C THR A 5 13.42 2.52 1.43
N PRO A 6 13.26 1.55 0.51
CA PRO A 6 12.34 1.74 -0.61
C PRO A 6 10.93 1.99 -0.06
N VAL A 7 10.08 2.62 -0.88
CA VAL A 7 8.67 2.81 -0.54
C VAL A 7 8.09 1.46 -0.08
N PRO A 8 7.47 1.34 1.11
CA PRO A 8 7.20 0.03 1.72
C PRO A 8 6.33 -0.89 0.86
N TRP A 9 5.40 -0.30 0.10
CA TRP A 9 4.54 -1.03 -0.84
C TRP A 9 5.25 -1.50 -2.12
N ALA A 10 6.47 -1.04 -2.40
CA ALA A 10 7.27 -1.56 -3.51
C ALA A 10 7.91 -2.92 -3.20
N ALA A 11 7.97 -3.33 -1.92
CA ALA A 11 8.45 -4.65 -1.53
C ALA A 11 7.45 -5.78 -1.87
N GLY A 12 6.22 -5.44 -2.25
CA GLY A 12 5.14 -6.39 -2.52
C GLY A 12 4.04 -6.34 -1.45
N SER A 13 3.16 -7.33 -1.46
CA SER A 13 2.14 -7.60 -0.44
C SER A 13 1.69 -9.06 -0.57
N GLY A 14 1.36 -9.70 0.55
CA GLY A 14 0.69 -11.01 0.62
C GLY A 14 1.59 -12.24 0.51
N PHE A 15 2.84 -12.09 0.05
CA PHE A 15 3.70 -13.23 -0.28
C PHE A 15 5.09 -13.07 0.33
N SER A 16 5.21 -13.29 1.64
CA SER A 16 6.47 -13.14 2.36
C SER A 16 6.63 -14.16 3.48
N SER A 17 7.88 -14.50 3.77
CA SER A 17 8.26 -15.30 4.93
C SER A 17 9.15 -14.49 5.84
N PHE A 18 8.97 -14.68 7.15
CA PHE A 18 9.68 -13.95 8.19
C PHE A 18 10.49 -14.92 9.05
N ARG A 19 11.65 -14.48 9.54
CA ARG A 19 12.33 -15.20 10.62
C ARG A 19 11.52 -14.99 11.90
N GLY A 20 11.19 -16.05 12.64
CA GLY A 20 10.29 -15.94 13.81
C GLY A 20 10.72 -14.90 14.84
N TRP A 21 12.02 -14.80 15.13
CA TRP A 21 12.58 -13.84 16.11
C TRP A 21 12.37 -12.36 15.74
N ILE A 22 11.99 -12.07 14.49
CA ILE A 22 11.72 -10.70 14.04
C ILE A 22 10.51 -10.10 14.77
N PHE A 23 9.52 -10.92 15.12
CA PHE A 23 8.33 -10.42 15.82
C PHE A 23 8.66 -9.88 17.22
N ASP A 24 9.69 -10.41 17.87
CA ASP A 24 10.20 -9.89 19.14
C ASP A 24 10.95 -8.54 18.98
N LYS A 25 11.38 -8.20 17.77
CA LYS A 25 12.17 -7.00 17.47
C LYS A 25 11.33 -5.84 16.96
N VAL A 26 10.40 -6.11 16.04
CA VAL A 26 9.59 -5.06 15.41
C VAL A 26 8.12 -5.10 15.80
N GLY A 27 7.69 -6.12 16.55
CA GLY A 27 6.30 -6.38 16.91
C GLY A 27 5.54 -7.17 15.85
N TYR A 28 4.38 -7.68 16.23
CA TYR A 28 3.47 -8.43 15.36
C TYR A 28 2.79 -7.54 14.31
N PHE A 29 1.96 -8.13 13.46
CA PHE A 29 1.10 -7.38 12.55
C PHE A 29 0.11 -6.52 13.32
N ASP A 30 -0.19 -5.34 12.79
CA ASP A 30 -1.25 -4.49 13.33
C ASP A 30 -2.58 -4.97 12.74
N GLU A 31 -3.35 -5.71 13.54
CA GLU A 31 -4.63 -6.28 13.12
C GLU A 31 -5.64 -5.22 12.66
N GLU A 32 -5.51 -3.97 13.11
CA GLU A 32 -6.39 -2.89 12.65
C GLU A 32 -6.14 -2.55 11.17
N LEU A 33 -4.94 -2.84 10.66
CA LEU A 33 -4.59 -2.71 9.25
C LEU A 33 -4.96 -3.93 8.41
N GLY A 34 -5.33 -5.04 9.06
CA GLY A 34 -5.66 -6.30 8.41
C GLY A 34 -6.95 -6.25 7.59
N ILE A 35 -7.05 -7.17 6.62
CA ILE A 35 -8.19 -7.26 5.71
C ILE A 35 -9.51 -7.36 6.49
N GLY A 36 -10.45 -6.47 6.18
CA GLY A 36 -11.79 -6.46 6.81
C GLY A 36 -11.91 -5.56 8.03
N LYS A 37 -10.81 -4.94 8.49
CA LYS A 37 -10.80 -3.91 9.55
C LYS A 37 -10.76 -2.52 8.92
N ARG A 38 -9.71 -1.72 9.20
CA ARG A 38 -9.58 -0.36 8.68
C ARG A 38 -8.98 -0.32 7.28
N SER A 39 -8.23 -1.34 6.87
CA SER A 39 -7.45 -1.29 5.63
C SER A 39 -7.13 -2.70 5.10
N SER A 40 -6.23 -2.81 4.12
CA SER A 40 -5.55 -4.06 3.72
C SER A 40 -4.04 -3.84 3.66
N GLY A 41 -3.52 -3.17 4.68
CA GLY A 41 -2.19 -2.58 4.70
C GLY A 41 -1.27 -3.18 5.77
N GLU A 42 -1.55 -4.37 6.26
CA GLU A 42 -0.72 -5.00 7.30
C GLU A 42 0.69 -5.38 6.81
N ASP A 43 0.85 -5.84 5.57
CA ASP A 43 2.17 -6.20 5.04
C ASP A 43 3.07 -4.98 4.83
N PRO A 44 2.63 -3.91 4.12
CA PRO A 44 3.47 -2.74 3.93
C PRO A 44 3.85 -2.06 5.26
N ASP A 45 3.06 -2.27 6.31
CA ASP A 45 3.33 -1.77 7.66
C ASP A 45 4.48 -2.55 8.31
N MET A 46 4.39 -3.88 8.23
CA MET A 46 5.46 -4.77 8.66
C MET A 46 6.75 -4.47 7.90
N TYR A 47 6.70 -4.35 6.56
CA TYR A 47 7.86 -4.01 5.74
C TYR A 47 8.47 -2.67 6.12
N TYR A 48 7.62 -1.66 6.34
CA TYR A 48 8.09 -0.35 6.78
C TYR A 48 8.85 -0.42 8.12
N ARG A 49 8.29 -1.12 9.11
CA ARG A 49 8.92 -1.31 10.41
C ARG A 49 10.25 -2.07 10.30
N LEU A 50 10.31 -3.10 9.46
CA LEU A 50 11.54 -3.85 9.20
C LEU A 50 12.63 -2.96 8.60
N LEU A 51 12.30 -2.22 7.54
CA LEU A 51 13.26 -1.36 6.87
C LEU A 51 13.71 -0.19 7.76
N LYS A 52 12.82 0.34 8.61
CA LYS A 52 13.18 1.36 9.62
C LYS A 52 14.09 0.82 10.73
N ALA A 53 13.99 -0.47 11.03
CA ALA A 53 14.86 -1.16 11.97
C ALA A 53 16.14 -1.72 11.31
N ASP A 54 16.47 -1.27 10.09
CA ASP A 54 17.67 -1.64 9.33
C ASP A 54 17.73 -3.13 8.95
N TYR A 55 16.58 -3.81 8.93
CA TYR A 55 16.46 -5.15 8.35
C TYR A 55 16.30 -5.10 6.84
N LYS A 56 16.63 -6.23 6.20
CA LYS A 56 16.57 -6.39 4.75
C LYS A 56 15.38 -7.24 4.35
N ILE A 57 14.73 -6.84 3.27
CA ILE A 57 13.74 -7.65 2.55
C ILE A 57 14.45 -8.19 1.30
N VAL A 58 14.44 -9.50 1.12
CA VAL A 58 15.15 -10.18 0.01
C VAL A 58 14.12 -10.78 -0.92
N TYR A 59 14.25 -10.49 -2.21
CA TYR A 59 13.48 -11.14 -3.25
C TYR A 59 14.16 -12.45 -3.65
N ASP A 60 13.41 -13.56 -3.62
CA ASP A 60 13.87 -14.87 -4.09
C ASP A 60 13.09 -15.27 -5.36
N PRO A 61 13.73 -15.27 -6.54
CA PRO A 61 13.07 -15.62 -7.79
C PRO A 61 12.66 -17.11 -7.87
N ALA A 62 13.20 -17.99 -7.02
CA ALA A 62 12.82 -19.40 -6.97
C ALA A 62 11.54 -19.65 -6.14
N SER A 63 11.15 -18.70 -5.30
CA SER A 63 9.95 -18.77 -4.47
C SER A 63 8.71 -18.32 -5.25
N ILE A 64 8.00 -19.29 -5.85
CA ILE A 64 6.86 -19.02 -6.76
C ILE A 64 5.53 -19.34 -6.06
N ILE A 65 4.58 -18.40 -6.13
CA ILE A 65 3.20 -18.56 -5.68
C ILE A 65 2.26 -18.20 -6.82
N TYR A 66 1.30 -19.08 -7.11
CA TYR A 66 0.25 -18.83 -8.08
C TYR A 66 -1.00 -18.32 -7.37
N HIS A 67 -1.55 -17.21 -7.87
CA HIS A 67 -2.81 -16.65 -7.40
C HIS A 67 -3.62 -16.16 -8.58
N ASP A 68 -4.95 -16.23 -8.46
CA ASP A 68 -5.83 -15.72 -9.50
C ASP A 68 -5.83 -14.20 -9.51
N HIS A 69 -5.52 -13.62 -10.67
CA HIS A 69 -5.66 -12.18 -10.86
C HIS A 69 -7.13 -11.79 -10.93
N LEU A 70 -7.44 -10.60 -10.40
CA LEU A 70 -8.78 -10.02 -10.46
C LEU A 70 -9.24 -9.87 -11.92
N PRO A 71 -10.28 -10.61 -12.35
CA PRO A 71 -10.60 -10.70 -13.78
C PRO A 71 -11.48 -9.55 -14.26
N THR A 72 -12.12 -8.81 -13.34
CA THR A 72 -13.11 -7.79 -13.69
C THR A 72 -12.67 -6.38 -13.32
N LEU A 73 -13.11 -5.41 -14.12
CA LEU A 73 -12.90 -3.99 -13.84
C LEU A 73 -13.51 -3.58 -12.49
N GLU A 74 -14.62 -4.21 -12.10
CA GLU A 74 -15.26 -3.97 -10.80
C GLU A 74 -14.35 -4.41 -9.65
N ALA A 75 -13.79 -5.62 -9.71
CA ALA A 75 -12.89 -6.12 -8.69
C ALA A 75 -11.62 -5.25 -8.61
N ILE A 76 -11.04 -4.88 -9.75
CA ILE A 76 -9.88 -3.96 -9.80
C ILE A 76 -10.24 -2.58 -9.23
N SER A 77 -11.44 -2.07 -9.50
CA SER A 77 -11.91 -0.78 -8.94
C SER A 77 -12.09 -0.87 -7.42
N LYS A 78 -12.57 -2.00 -6.89
CA LYS A 78 -12.67 -2.24 -5.45
C LYS A 78 -11.29 -2.29 -4.79
N LEU A 79 -10.32 -2.95 -5.42
CA LEU A 79 -8.93 -2.97 -4.97
C LEU A 79 -8.30 -1.58 -4.98
N ALA A 80 -8.53 -0.79 -6.05
CA ALA A 80 -8.05 0.57 -6.14
C ALA A 80 -8.63 1.47 -5.02
N TYR A 81 -9.91 1.31 -4.70
CA TYR A 81 -10.53 1.97 -3.55
C TYR A 81 -9.84 1.61 -2.22
N GLN A 82 -9.51 0.33 -2.02
CA GLN A 82 -8.75 -0.12 -0.85
C GLN A 82 -7.35 0.49 -0.81
N TYR A 83 -6.63 0.55 -1.93
CA TYR A 83 -5.32 1.22 -1.99
C TYR A 83 -5.40 2.70 -1.65
N GLY A 84 -6.42 3.42 -2.14
CA GLY A 84 -6.67 4.79 -1.74
C GLY A 84 -6.91 4.94 -0.22
N THR A 85 -7.69 4.03 0.35
CA THR A 85 -7.93 3.95 1.81
C THR A 85 -6.62 3.72 2.58
N ASN A 86 -5.81 2.75 2.15
CA ASN A 86 -4.55 2.38 2.79
C ASN A 86 -3.59 3.58 2.87
N LYS A 87 -3.52 4.42 1.83
CA LYS A 87 -2.69 5.66 1.84
C LYS A 87 -3.04 6.57 3.01
N LEU A 88 -4.34 6.82 3.23
CA LEU A 88 -4.80 7.69 4.32
C LEU A 88 -4.53 7.06 5.69
N VAL A 89 -4.80 5.76 5.83
CA VAL A 89 -4.56 5.03 7.08
C VAL A 89 -3.07 5.02 7.45
N PHE A 90 -2.19 4.74 6.48
CA PHE A 90 -0.74 4.76 6.67
C PHE A 90 -0.24 6.15 7.07
N TYR A 91 -0.69 7.19 6.38
CA TYR A 91 -0.34 8.55 6.73
C TYR A 91 -0.77 8.88 8.17
N LYS A 92 -2.00 8.51 8.57
CA LYS A 92 -2.47 8.75 9.94
C LYS A 92 -1.62 8.02 10.98
N LYS A 93 -1.29 6.75 10.74
CA LYS A 93 -0.44 5.94 11.62
C LYS A 93 0.96 6.55 11.78
N TYR A 94 1.54 7.03 10.69
CA TYR A 94 2.91 7.53 10.64
C TYR A 94 3.01 9.06 10.45
N ARG A 95 2.02 9.82 10.90
CA ARG A 95 1.89 11.27 10.63
C ARG A 95 3.07 12.14 11.09
N ARG A 96 3.90 11.61 12.00
CA ARG A 96 5.09 12.29 12.54
C ARG A 96 6.37 11.92 11.80
N ASP A 97 6.29 11.00 10.84
CA ASP A 97 7.44 10.55 10.06
C ASP A 97 7.49 11.30 8.72
N ALA A 98 8.50 12.16 8.55
CA ALA A 98 8.67 12.96 7.34
C ALA A 98 8.83 12.09 6.08
N TYR A 99 9.41 10.90 6.20
CA TYR A 99 9.54 9.97 5.08
C TYR A 99 8.15 9.56 4.55
N MET A 100 7.21 9.30 5.46
CA MET A 100 5.85 8.91 5.08
C MET A 100 5.05 10.07 4.48
N LEU A 101 5.33 11.30 4.91
CA LEU A 101 4.78 12.48 4.25
C LEU A 101 5.28 12.60 2.80
N VAL A 102 6.58 12.42 2.56
CA VAL A 102 7.16 12.42 1.21
C VAL A 102 6.53 11.33 0.35
N CYS A 103 6.39 10.12 0.88
CA CYS A 103 5.78 9.01 0.15
C CYS A 103 4.29 9.25 -0.15
N LEU A 104 3.55 9.86 0.78
CA LEU A 104 2.16 10.28 0.55
C LEU A 104 2.09 11.29 -0.60
N LEU A 105 2.89 12.36 -0.56
CA LEU A 105 2.92 13.40 -1.59
C LEU A 105 3.26 12.80 -2.95
N GLY A 106 4.29 11.95 -3.03
CA GLY A 106 4.63 11.23 -4.26
C GLY A 106 3.47 10.38 -4.78
N SER A 107 2.77 9.67 -3.89
CA SER A 107 1.60 8.86 -4.28
C SER A 107 0.43 9.71 -4.80
N LEU A 108 0.21 10.90 -4.23
CA LEU A 108 -0.81 11.85 -4.69
C LEU A 108 -0.43 12.45 -6.05
N SER A 109 0.85 12.77 -6.26
CA SER A 109 1.36 13.22 -7.55
C SER A 109 1.16 12.15 -8.64
N ILE A 110 1.49 10.89 -8.35
CA ILE A 110 1.27 9.78 -9.30
C ILE A 110 -0.22 9.65 -9.66
N THR A 111 -1.12 9.69 -8.67
CA THR A 111 -2.56 9.64 -8.91
C THR A 111 -3.03 10.85 -9.74
N PHE A 112 -2.53 12.06 -9.46
CA PHE A 112 -2.85 13.28 -10.22
C PHE A 112 -2.42 13.18 -11.69
N PHE A 113 -1.16 12.83 -11.97
CA PHE A 113 -0.67 12.70 -13.34
C PHE A 113 -1.33 11.54 -14.08
N SER A 114 -1.64 10.44 -13.38
CA SER A 114 -2.40 9.34 -13.94
C SER A 114 -3.80 9.79 -14.34
N PHE A 115 -4.47 10.61 -13.51
CA PHE A 115 -5.78 11.17 -13.83
C PHE A 115 -5.72 12.07 -15.07
N LEU A 116 -4.74 12.98 -15.12
CA LEU A 116 -4.52 13.86 -16.28
C LEU A 116 -4.29 13.06 -17.56
N LYS A 117 -3.48 11.99 -17.51
CA LYS A 117 -3.30 11.06 -18.62
C LYS A 117 -4.63 10.50 -19.11
N THR A 118 -5.57 10.17 -18.22
CA THR A 118 -6.90 9.67 -18.64
C THR A 118 -7.76 10.73 -19.32
N LEU A 119 -7.56 12.01 -19.00
CA LEU A 119 -8.25 13.11 -19.68
C LEU A 119 -7.71 13.25 -21.10
N LEU A 120 -6.38 13.20 -21.26
CA LEU A 120 -5.70 13.29 -22.55
C LEU A 120 -5.98 12.09 -23.47
N THR A 121 -5.97 10.86 -22.95
CA THR A 121 -6.12 9.66 -23.77
C THR A 121 -7.57 9.15 -23.88
N GLY A 122 -8.52 9.75 -23.16
CA GLY A 122 -9.91 9.30 -23.12
C GLY A 122 -10.14 7.90 -22.53
N ASN A 123 -9.16 7.30 -21.84
CA ASN A 123 -9.25 5.93 -21.35
C ASN A 123 -10.23 5.80 -20.17
N ARG A 124 -11.47 5.40 -20.47
CA ARG A 124 -12.55 5.26 -19.49
C ARG A 124 -12.29 4.20 -18.42
N LYS A 125 -11.64 3.08 -18.76
CA LYS A 125 -11.32 2.01 -17.81
C LYS A 125 -10.32 2.50 -16.76
N LEU A 126 -9.22 3.11 -17.20
CA LEU A 126 -8.21 3.68 -16.32
C LEU A 126 -8.78 4.81 -15.47
N ARG A 127 -9.63 5.66 -16.06
CA ARG A 127 -10.30 6.74 -15.33
C ARG A 127 -11.14 6.21 -14.17
N ARG A 128 -11.91 5.14 -14.40
CA ARG A 128 -12.72 4.50 -13.35
C ARG A 128 -11.86 3.98 -12.20
N ILE A 129 -10.74 3.32 -12.49
CA ILE A 129 -9.81 2.80 -11.48
C ILE A 129 -9.26 3.94 -10.62
N ILE A 130 -8.78 5.02 -11.26
CA ILE A 130 -8.21 6.18 -10.56
C ILE A 130 -9.28 6.91 -9.74
N GLN A 131 -10.49 7.06 -10.26
CA GLN A 131 -11.61 7.63 -9.52
C GLN A 131 -11.96 6.80 -8.28
N SER A 132 -11.92 5.47 -8.37
CA SER A 132 -12.11 4.58 -7.23
C SER A 132 -11.02 4.76 -6.17
N GLU A 133 -9.76 4.90 -6.58
CA GLU A 133 -8.65 5.19 -5.68
C GLU A 133 -8.81 6.55 -4.98
N ILE A 134 -9.10 7.62 -5.72
CA ILE A 134 -9.37 8.95 -5.17
C ILE A 134 -10.55 8.89 -4.19
N LYS A 135 -11.62 8.17 -4.55
CA LYS A 135 -12.77 7.97 -3.66
C LYS A 135 -12.34 7.30 -2.36
N GLY A 136 -11.49 6.28 -2.41
CA GLY A 136 -10.92 5.64 -1.22
C GLY A 136 -10.19 6.60 -0.29
N ILE A 137 -9.39 7.50 -0.86
CA ILE A 137 -8.67 8.55 -0.09
C ILE A 137 -9.66 9.50 0.60
N LEU A 138 -10.71 9.93 -0.11
CA LEU A 138 -11.62 10.98 0.35
C LEU A 138 -12.74 10.49 1.28
N THR A 139 -13.29 9.30 1.01
CA THR A 139 -14.53 8.84 1.67
C THR A 139 -14.28 7.89 2.82
N PHE A 140 -13.06 7.39 3.00
CA PHE A 140 -12.79 6.46 4.10
C PHE A 140 -12.90 7.16 5.46
N ARG A 141 -13.82 6.65 6.29
CA ARG A 141 -13.91 6.98 7.71
C ARG A 141 -13.54 5.74 8.51
N PRO A 142 -12.49 5.76 9.34
CA PRO A 142 -12.25 4.66 10.26
C PRO A 142 -13.46 4.50 11.17
N ARG A 143 -13.85 3.26 11.47
CA ARG A 143 -14.79 3.00 12.57
C ARG A 143 -14.08 3.37 13.87
N GLU A 144 -14.76 4.17 14.70
CA GLU A 144 -14.31 4.54 16.05
C GLU A 144 -14.13 3.31 16.92
#